data_AF-A0A1G2WHN9-F1
#
_entry.id   AF-A0A1G2WHN9-F1
#
_cell.length_a   1.000
_cell.length_b   1.000
_cell.length_c   1.000
_cell.angle_alpha   90.00
_cell.angle_beta   90.00
_cell.angle_gamma   90.00
#
_symmetry.space_group_name_H-M   'P 1'
#
loop_
_entity.id
_entity.type
_entity.pdbx_description
1 polymer ?
#
loop_
_entity_poly.entity_id
_entity_poly.type
_entity_poly.pdbx_seq_one_letter_code
_entity_poly.pdbx_strand_id
1 'polypeptide(L)' 'MSQIVFITADDARHGFGIAGALQHTVVPAEAKETLLRVMADPETGVIAIDERLLAGIEDKLFRELERRWFGIL' A
#
# COMPACT_ATOMS: atom_id res chain seq x y z
N MET A 1 17.50 5.67 -3.85
CA MET A 1 17.07 4.51 -3.03
C MET A 1 15.57 4.51 -3.08
N SER A 2 14.92 3.42 -3.47
CA SER A 2 13.46 3.39 -3.51
C SER A 2 12.86 3.31 -2.10
N GLN A 3 11.76 3.99 -1.88
CA GLN A 3 11.01 4.03 -0.62
C GLN A 3 10.17 2.77 -0.43
N ILE A 4 10.00 2.40 0.84
CA ILE A 4 9.09 1.36 1.29
C ILE A 4 7.90 2.05 1.93
N VAL A 5 6.70 1.78 1.44
CA VAL A 5 5.46 2.38 1.92
C VAL A 5 4.53 1.29 2.47
N PHE A 6 4.04 1.49 3.68
CA PHE A 6 3.10 0.59 4.34
C PHE A 6 1.68 1.14 4.23
N ILE A 7 0.72 0.32 3.81
CA ILE A 7 -0.71 0.64 3.81
C ILE A 7 -1.38 -0.26 4.84
N THR A 8 -1.94 0.34 5.88
CA THR A 8 -2.39 -0.39 7.08
C THR A 8 -3.75 0.12 7.56
N ALA A 9 -4.48 -0.72 8.29
CA ALA A 9 -5.73 -0.29 8.92
C ALA A 9 -5.52 0.68 10.10
N ASP A 10 -6.55 1.42 10.48
CA ASP A 10 -6.50 2.48 11.52
C ASP A 10 -6.01 2.02 12.90
N ASP A 11 -6.28 0.77 13.23
CA ASP A 11 -5.82 0.17 14.48
C ASP A 11 -4.29 -0.06 14.54
N ALA A 12 -3.60 -0.06 13.39
CA ALA A 12 -2.16 -0.28 13.27
C ALA A 12 -1.34 1.02 13.11
N ARG A 13 -1.95 2.20 13.29
CA ARG A 13 -1.35 3.52 13.00
C ARG A 13 -0.01 3.83 13.67
N HIS A 14 0.31 3.20 14.79
CA HIS A 14 1.57 3.46 15.51
C HIS A 14 2.70 2.49 15.14
N GLY A 15 2.41 1.37 14.48
CA GLY A 15 3.40 0.31 14.28
C GLY A 15 4.63 0.77 13.49
N PHE A 16 4.46 1.00 12.19
CA PHE A 16 5.57 1.34 11.29
C PHE A 16 6.02 2.79 11.44
N GLY A 17 5.09 3.71 11.73
CA GLY A 17 5.40 5.12 11.95
C GLY A 17 6.38 5.38 13.10
N ILE A 18 6.33 4.59 14.19
CA ILE A 18 7.30 4.71 15.30
C ILE A 18 8.73 4.44 14.82
N ALA A 19 8.91 3.55 13.85
CA ALA A 19 10.21 3.23 13.27
C ALA A 19 10.66 4.21 12.18
N GLY A 20 9.88 5.26 11.90
CA GLY A 20 10.17 6.25 10.85
C GLY A 20 9.87 5.77 9.43
N ALA A 21 9.16 4.64 9.26
CA ALA A 21 8.73 4.16 7.96
C ALA A 21 7.53 4.99 7.44
N LEU A 22 7.44 5.12 6.11
CA LEU A 22 6.30 5.77 5.48
C LEU A 22 5.07 4.87 5.59
N GLN A 23 4.03 5.37 6.23
CA GLN A 23 2.81 4.63 6.50
C GLN A 23 1.59 5.46 6.10
N HIS A 24 0.71 4.85 5.31
CA HIS A 24 -0.66 5.31 5.12
C HIS A 24 -1.59 4.42 5.94
N THR A 25 -2.38 5.08 6.78
CA THR A 25 -3.38 4.46 7.62
C THR A 25 -4.75 4.77 7.02
N VAL A 26 -5.50 3.74 6.63
CA VAL A 26 -6.72 3.89 5.82
C VAL A 26 -7.81 2.92 6.24
N VAL A 27 -9.05 3.22 5.84
CA VAL A 27 -10.16 2.25 5.90
C VAL A 27 -10.24 1.44 4.59
N PRO A 28 -10.89 0.25 4.59
CA PRO A 28 -10.98 -0.58 3.38
C PRO A 28 -11.53 0.14 2.14
N ALA A 29 -12.45 1.09 2.31
CA ALA A 29 -13.03 1.87 1.22
C ALA A 29 -12.00 2.77 0.50
N GLU A 30 -10.92 3.15 1.17
CA GLU A 30 -9.87 4.06 0.68
C GLU A 30 -8.61 3.31 0.21
N ALA A 31 -8.55 2.01 0.46
CA ALA A 31 -7.36 1.18 0.22
C ALA A 31 -6.93 1.21 -1.25
N LYS A 32 -7.90 1.06 -2.17
CA LYS A 32 -7.64 1.06 -3.62
C LYS A 32 -7.07 2.39 -4.10
N GLU A 33 -7.70 3.50 -3.71
CA GLU A 33 -7.25 4.84 -4.12
C GLU A 33 -5.85 5.14 -3.57
N THR A 34 -5.61 4.78 -2.31
CA THR A 34 -4.31 4.96 -1.68
C THR A 34 -3.23 4.10 -2.34
N LEU A 35 -3.52 2.84 -2.66
CA LEU A 35 -2.60 1.98 -3.40
C LEU A 35 -2.21 2.59 -4.76
N LEU A 36 -3.19 3.02 -5.56
CA LEU A 36 -2.92 3.61 -6.87
C LEU A 36 -2.09 4.89 -6.78
N ARG A 37 -2.36 5.74 -5.77
CA ARG A 37 -1.60 6.97 -5.52
C ARG A 37 -0.16 6.67 -5.14
N VAL A 38 0.08 5.68 -4.27
CA VAL A 38 1.42 5.28 -3.85
C VAL A 38 2.19 4.63 -5.00
N MET A 39 1.55 3.79 -5.81
CA MET A 39 2.16 3.17 -7.00
C MET A 39 2.56 4.19 -8.07
N ALA A 40 1.88 5.35 -8.12
CA ALA A 40 2.20 6.43 -9.05
C ALA A 40 3.42 7.27 -8.63
N ASP A 41 3.89 7.12 -7.38
CA ASP A 41 5.10 7.78 -6.91
C ASP A 41 6.34 7.04 -7.44
N PRO A 42 7.16 7.68 -8.31
CA PRO A 42 8.34 7.03 -8.88
C PRO A 42 9.41 6.70 -7.84
N GLU A 43 9.39 7.32 -6.66
CA GLU A 43 10.32 7.00 -5.58
C GLU A 43 9.89 5.75 -4.80
N THR A 44 8.64 5.30 -4.93
CA THR A 44 8.18 4.08 -4.26
C THR A 44 8.62 2.83 -5.02
N GLY A 45 9.37 1.96 -4.33
CA GLY A 45 9.80 0.67 -4.90
C GLY A 45 9.17 -0.54 -4.23
N VAL A 46 8.69 -0.39 -3.00
CA VAL A 46 8.02 -1.46 -2.26
C VAL A 46 6.76 -0.91 -1.59
N ILE A 47 5.65 -1.60 -1.78
CA ILE A 47 4.40 -1.34 -1.06
C ILE A 47 4.07 -2.60 -0.27
N ALA A 48 3.83 -2.45 1.03
CA ALA A 48 3.33 -3.54 1.87
C ALA A 48 1.91 -3.17 2.31
N ILE A 49 0.91 -3.95 1.87
CA ILE A 49 -0.49 -3.71 2.21
C ILE A 49 -1.00 -4.76 3.20
N ASP A 50 -1.73 -4.30 4.21
CA ASP A 50 -2.43 -5.15 5.16
C ASP A 50 -3.53 -5.96 4.45
N GLU A 51 -3.52 -7.28 4.64
CA GLU A 51 -4.45 -8.22 4.01
C GLU A 51 -5.92 -7.86 4.28
N ARG A 52 -6.21 -7.24 5.43
CA ARG A 52 -7.57 -6.82 5.82
C ARG A 52 -8.13 -5.74 4.90
N LEU A 53 -7.27 -4.99 4.22
CA LEU A 53 -7.66 -3.93 3.28
C LEU A 53 -7.87 -4.47 1.86
N LEU A 54 -7.42 -5.69 1.56
CA LEU A 54 -7.58 -6.31 0.24
C LEU A 54 -9.05 -6.59 -0.09
N ALA A 55 -9.94 -6.73 0.91
CA ALA A 55 -11.37 -6.84 0.67
C ALA A 55 -11.96 -5.65 -0.13
N GLY A 56 -11.31 -4.47 -0.09
CA GLY A 56 -11.67 -3.30 -0.89
C GLY A 56 -11.06 -3.28 -2.30
N ILE A 57 -10.27 -4.28 -2.68
CA ILE A 57 -9.53 -4.36 -3.94
C ILE A 57 -9.88 -5.70 -4.62
N GLU A 58 -10.44 -5.64 -5.82
CA GLU A 58 -10.73 -6.86 -6.58
C GLU A 58 -9.42 -7.63 -6.90
N ASP A 59 -9.37 -8.92 -6.56
CA ASP A 59 -8.20 -9.81 -6.81
C ASP A 59 -7.65 -9.70 -8.23
N LYS A 60 -8.54 -9.60 -9.23
CA LYS A 60 -8.14 -9.49 -10.63
C LYS A 60 -7.38 -8.20 -10.91
N LEU A 61 -7.83 -7.09 -10.32
CA LEU A 61 -7.16 -5.79 -10.42
C LEU A 61 -5.82 -5.84 -9.70
N PHE A 62 -5.77 -6.41 -8.49
CA PHE A 62 -4.52 -6.53 -7.72
C PHE A 62 -3.43 -7.27 -8.50
N ARG A 63 -3.76 -8.42 -9.12
CA ARG A 63 -2.83 -9.17 -9.98
C ARG A 63 -2.43 -8.43 -11.25
N GLU A 64 -3.30 -7.60 -11.81
CA GLU A 64 -2.95 -6.78 -12.97
C GLU A 64 -1.95 -5.69 -12.59
N LEU A 65 -2.17 -5.05 -11.44
CA LEU A 65 -1.29 -4.02 -10.89
C LEU A 65 0.10 -4.58 -10.59
N GLU A 66 0.18 -5.75 -9.94
CA GLU A 66 1.43 -6.45 -9.66
C GLU A 66 2.23 -6.76 -10.94
N ARG A 67 1.56 -7.19 -12.02
CA ARG A 67 2.23 -7.54 -13.28
C ARG A 67 2.79 -6.35 -14.06
N ARG A 68 2.17 -5.18 -13.90
CA ARG A 68 2.49 -3.99 -14.71
C ARG A 68 3.43 -3.03 -14.00
N TRP A 69 3.53 -3.13 -12.69
CA TRP A 69 4.35 -2.25 -11.89
C TRP A 69 5.78 -2.77 -11.77
N PHE A 70 6.74 -1.86 -11.74
CA PHE A 70 8.18 -2.18 -11.71
C PHE A 70 8.71 -2.41 -10.29
N GLY A 71 7.88 -2.22 -9.25
CA GLY A 71 8.20 -2.42 -7.84
C GLY A 71 7.71 -3.77 -7.28
N ILE A 72 7.79 -3.91 -5.95
CA ILE A 72 7.29 -5.06 -5.20
C ILE A 72 6.04 -4.64 -4.43
N LEU A 73 4.92 -5.31 -4.66
CA LEU A 73 3.63 -5.08 -3.97
C LEU A 73 3.28 -6.29 -3.09
#